data_AF-A0A3S5F3N0-F1
#
_entry.id   AF-A0A3S5F3N0-F1
#
_cell.length_a   1.000
_cell.length_b   1.000
_cell.length_c   1.000
_cell.angle_alpha   90.00
_cell.angle_beta   90.00
_cell.angle_gamma   90.00
#
_symmetry.space_group_name_H-M   'P 1'
#
loop_
_entity.id
_entity.type
_entity.pdbx_description
1 polymer ?
#
loop_
_entity_poly.entity_id
_entity_poly.type
_entity_poly.pdbx_seq_one_letter_code
_entity_poly.pdbx_strand_id
1 'polypeptide(L)'
;MKKLLFPLVAMTIATNVLAESNLDQAKLDTLTKIYHKSGINNPYGHLEKYVTPDFKKVIAKAKKHDKSEEDFDSLCLGGYTIYGAGQDWNPSQPKFKVAADKVQMAAFRMKNDKSTKVTLKYSFECKDNQCLVSDFITENGYSFKQSIAQCAM
;
A
#
# COMPACT_ATOMS: atom_id res chain seq x y z
N MET A 1 -32.12 -13.57 -58.45
CA MET A 1 -31.71 -12.53 -57.49
C MET A 1 -31.10 -13.24 -56.27
N LYS A 2 -29.77 -13.17 -56.10
CA LYS A 2 -29.06 -13.77 -54.95
C LYS A 2 -29.27 -12.88 -53.72
N LYS A 3 -29.93 -13.41 -52.68
CA LYS A 3 -30.12 -12.71 -51.40
C LYS A 3 -28.83 -12.86 -50.59
N LEU A 4 -28.08 -11.76 -50.44
CA LEU A 4 -26.95 -11.68 -49.51
C LEU A 4 -27.51 -11.36 -48.12
N LEU A 5 -27.41 -12.34 -47.21
CA LEU A 5 -27.57 -12.12 -45.78
C LEU A 5 -26.22 -11.66 -45.23
N PHE A 6 -26.13 -10.40 -44.82
CA PHE A 6 -25.00 -9.90 -44.04
C PHE A 6 -25.17 -10.39 -42.58
N PRO A 7 -24.21 -11.15 -42.02
CA PRO A 7 -24.26 -11.48 -40.61
C PRO A 7 -23.82 -10.25 -39.83
N LEU A 8 -24.69 -9.79 -38.93
CA LEU A 8 -24.40 -8.77 -37.94
C LEU A 8 -23.38 -9.35 -36.96
N VAL A 9 -22.10 -9.03 -37.13
CA VAL A 9 -21.06 -9.35 -36.14
C VAL A 9 -21.30 -8.44 -34.94
N ALA A 10 -21.90 -9.00 -33.88
CA ALA A 10 -22.00 -8.35 -32.60
C ALA A 10 -20.58 -8.18 -32.04
N MET A 11 -20.02 -6.98 -32.15
CA MET A 11 -18.83 -6.59 -31.40
C MET A 11 -19.20 -6.53 -29.92
N THR A 12 -18.90 -7.59 -29.18
CA THR A 12 -18.82 -7.52 -27.71
C THR A 12 -17.63 -6.65 -27.36
N ILE A 13 -17.89 -5.36 -27.09
CA ILE A 13 -16.88 -4.38 -26.70
C ILE A 13 -16.38 -4.78 -25.30
N ALA A 14 -15.07 -4.91 -25.16
CA ALA A 14 -14.36 -5.38 -23.97
C ALA A 14 -14.66 -4.51 -22.73
N THR A 15 -15.57 -4.96 -21.88
CA THR A 15 -15.85 -4.35 -20.56
C THR A 15 -14.71 -4.58 -19.55
N ASN A 16 -13.90 -5.62 -19.74
CA ASN A 16 -12.88 -6.03 -18.80
C ASN A 16 -11.70 -5.05 -18.70
N VAL A 17 -11.28 -4.44 -19.82
CA VAL A 17 -10.13 -3.53 -19.87
C VAL A 17 -10.39 -2.24 -19.08
N LEU A 18 -11.63 -1.74 -19.12
CA LEU A 18 -12.04 -0.52 -18.40
C LEU A 18 -12.20 -0.77 -16.89
N ALA A 19 -12.63 -1.96 -16.49
CA ALA A 19 -12.78 -2.32 -15.08
C ALA A 19 -11.42 -2.47 -14.40
N GLU A 20 -10.45 -3.09 -15.07
CA GLU A 20 -9.07 -3.26 -14.57
C GLU A 20 -8.36 -1.92 -14.43
N SER A 21 -8.47 -1.02 -15.42
CA SER A 21 -7.89 0.33 -15.33
C SER A 21 -8.48 1.18 -14.20
N ASN A 22 -9.78 1.04 -13.92
CA ASN A 22 -10.44 1.77 -12.84
C ASN A 22 -10.02 1.27 -11.47
N LEU A 23 -9.86 -0.05 -11.32
CA LEU A 23 -9.39 -0.67 -10.09
C LEU A 23 -7.95 -0.28 -9.78
N ASP A 24 -7.09 -0.27 -10.79
CA ASP A 24 -5.70 0.13 -10.67
C ASP A 24 -5.56 1.59 -10.27
N GLN A 25 -6.36 2.47 -10.87
CA GLN A 25 -6.42 3.88 -10.46
C GLN A 25 -6.88 4.02 -9.00
N ALA A 26 -7.89 3.27 -8.57
CA ALA A 26 -8.36 3.30 -7.18
C ALA A 26 -7.27 2.89 -6.18
N LYS A 27 -6.46 1.87 -6.50
CA LYS A 27 -5.30 1.48 -5.66
C LYS A 27 -4.27 2.60 -5.58
N LEU A 28 -3.93 3.22 -6.71
CA LEU A 28 -2.98 4.34 -6.78
C LEU A 28 -3.49 5.57 -6.01
N ASP A 29 -4.76 5.89 -6.12
CA ASP A 29 -5.40 6.99 -5.38
C ASP A 29 -5.35 6.74 -3.87
N THR A 30 -5.61 5.51 -3.44
CA THR A 30 -5.50 5.10 -2.04
C THR A 30 -4.08 5.31 -1.52
N LEU A 31 -3.04 4.88 -2.24
CA LEU A 31 -1.65 5.13 -1.82
C LEU A 31 -1.29 6.60 -1.83
N THR A 32 -1.73 7.36 -2.83
CA THR A 32 -1.50 8.82 -2.88
C THR A 32 -2.07 9.51 -1.64
N LYS A 33 -3.26 9.11 -1.19
CA LYS A 33 -3.87 9.63 0.05
C LYS A 33 -3.10 9.21 1.31
N ILE A 34 -2.59 7.98 1.37
CA ILE A 34 -1.76 7.51 2.49
C ILE A 34 -0.47 8.32 2.59
N TYR A 35 0.20 8.55 1.46
CA TYR A 35 1.50 9.22 1.42
C TYR A 35 1.41 10.76 1.43
N HIS A 36 0.21 11.33 1.27
CA HIS A 36 0.01 12.77 1.33
C HIS A 36 0.54 13.35 2.65
N LYS A 37 1.46 14.30 2.57
CA LYS A 37 2.15 14.93 3.72
C LYS A 37 2.81 13.91 4.68
N SER A 38 3.20 12.75 4.18
CA SER A 38 4.09 11.83 4.91
C SER A 38 5.54 12.35 4.90
N GLY A 39 6.34 11.94 5.87
CA GLY A 39 7.74 12.33 6.01
C GLY A 39 8.23 12.16 7.45
N ILE A 40 9.37 12.79 7.80
CA ILE A 40 10.00 12.70 9.14
C ILE A 40 8.97 12.97 10.27
N ASN A 41 8.19 14.04 10.14
CA ASN A 41 7.24 14.47 11.18
C ASN A 41 5.89 13.74 11.11
N ASN A 42 5.69 12.89 10.09
CA ASN A 42 4.49 12.09 9.92
C ASN A 42 4.85 10.76 9.23
N PRO A 43 5.58 9.87 9.94
CA PRO A 43 6.12 8.64 9.36
C PRO A 43 5.02 7.65 8.96
N TYR A 44 3.78 7.88 9.37
CA TYR A 44 2.61 7.04 9.08
C TYR A 44 1.61 7.65 8.10
N GLY A 45 1.84 8.90 7.65
CA GLY A 45 0.96 9.57 6.70
C GLY A 45 -0.49 9.56 7.16
N HIS A 46 -1.36 8.98 6.33
CA HIS A 46 -2.77 8.71 6.63
C HIS A 46 -3.11 7.22 6.62
N LEU A 47 -2.13 6.34 6.85
CA LEU A 47 -2.28 4.88 6.74
C LEU A 47 -3.54 4.35 7.44
N GLU A 48 -3.76 4.69 8.71
CA GLU A 48 -4.89 4.19 9.51
C GLU A 48 -6.28 4.51 8.95
N LYS A 49 -6.41 5.50 8.07
CA LYS A 49 -7.69 5.86 7.42
C LYS A 49 -8.00 4.98 6.21
N TYR A 50 -6.98 4.35 5.63
CA TYR A 50 -7.04 3.70 4.32
C TYR A 50 -6.56 2.25 4.35
N VAL A 51 -6.51 1.65 5.54
CA VAL A 51 -6.27 0.22 5.75
C VAL A 51 -7.58 -0.51 6.03
N THR A 52 -7.58 -1.83 5.83
CA THR A 52 -8.72 -2.69 6.15
C THR A 52 -9.03 -2.69 7.64
N PRO A 53 -10.27 -2.96 8.07
CA PRO A 53 -10.64 -2.98 9.49
C PRO A 53 -9.76 -3.91 10.33
N ASP A 54 -9.38 -5.08 9.80
CA ASP A 54 -8.54 -6.02 10.51
C ASP A 54 -7.10 -5.54 10.64
N PHE A 55 -6.56 -4.87 9.61
CA PHE A 55 -5.24 -4.25 9.73
C PHE A 55 -5.29 -3.07 10.73
N LYS A 56 -6.36 -2.28 10.73
CA LYS A 56 -6.55 -1.21 11.72
C LYS A 56 -6.57 -1.72 13.16
N LYS A 57 -7.20 -2.86 13.43
CA LYS A 57 -7.17 -3.51 14.76
C LYS A 57 -5.75 -3.88 15.18
N VAL A 58 -4.95 -4.41 14.27
CA VAL A 58 -3.54 -4.75 14.54
C VAL A 58 -2.74 -3.50 14.89
N ILE A 59 -2.87 -2.41 14.11
CA ILE A 59 -2.20 -1.14 14.41
C ILE A 59 -2.63 -0.60 15.78
N ALA A 60 -3.92 -0.67 16.11
CA ALA A 60 -4.42 -0.24 17.42
C ALA A 60 -3.84 -1.08 18.58
N LYS A 61 -3.67 -2.40 18.40
CA LYS A 61 -3.01 -3.27 19.39
C LYS A 61 -1.55 -2.87 19.58
N ALA A 62 -0.81 -2.70 18.48
CA ALA A 62 0.59 -2.27 18.51
C ALA A 62 0.76 -0.90 19.18
N LYS A 63 -0.10 0.08 18.88
CA LYS A 63 -0.10 1.38 19.57
C LYS A 63 -0.40 1.29 21.06
N LYS A 64 -1.19 0.30 21.50
CA LYS A 64 -1.46 0.09 22.92
C LYS A 64 -0.25 -0.54 23.61
N HIS A 65 0.38 -1.52 22.97
CA HIS A 65 1.64 -2.12 23.39
C HIS A 65 2.74 -1.06 23.55
N ASP A 66 3.00 -0.28 22.51
CA ASP A 66 4.02 0.78 22.52
C ASP A 66 3.80 1.85 23.60
N LYS A 67 2.58 2.03 24.10
CA LYS A 67 2.27 2.94 25.21
C LYS A 67 2.56 2.36 26.58
N SER A 68 2.61 1.03 26.71
CA SER A 68 2.96 0.33 27.94
C SER A 68 4.44 -0.02 28.05
N GLU A 69 5.19 0.07 26.94
CA GLU A 69 6.63 -0.18 26.93
C GLU A 69 7.43 1.03 27.38
N GLU A 70 8.39 0.79 28.27
CA GLU A 70 9.37 1.79 28.72
C GLU A 70 10.66 1.74 27.89
N ASP A 71 10.97 0.58 27.30
CA ASP A 71 12.13 0.37 26.44
C ASP A 71 11.77 0.70 24.98
N PHE A 72 12.54 1.60 24.39
CA PHE A 72 12.38 2.02 23.01
C PHE A 72 12.57 0.85 22.02
N ASP A 73 13.44 -0.10 22.35
CA ASP A 73 13.70 -1.27 21.49
C ASP A 73 12.54 -2.29 21.51
N SER A 74 11.64 -2.17 22.49
CA SER A 74 10.43 -3.00 22.61
C SER A 74 9.22 -2.42 21.86
N LEU A 75 9.37 -1.26 21.22
CA LEU A 75 8.30 -0.62 20.45
C LEU A 75 8.07 -1.34 19.11
N CYS A 76 6.84 -1.77 18.89
CA CYS A 76 6.42 -2.44 17.66
C CYS A 76 6.27 -1.49 16.47
N LEU A 77 5.93 -0.23 16.71
CA LEU A 77 5.85 0.81 15.69
C LEU A 77 7.04 1.78 15.75
N GLY A 78 7.79 1.82 16.85
CA GLY A 78 8.94 2.73 17.01
C GLY A 78 10.02 2.56 15.93
N GLY A 79 10.23 1.34 15.44
CA GLY A 79 11.20 1.02 14.39
C GLY A 79 10.68 1.07 12.95
N TYR A 80 9.44 1.52 12.73
CA TYR A 80 8.79 1.42 11.41
C TYR A 80 8.19 2.75 10.92
N THR A 81 8.04 2.84 9.60
CA THR A 81 7.31 3.91 8.90
C THR A 81 6.47 3.29 7.77
N ILE A 82 5.64 4.10 7.08
CA ILE A 82 4.97 3.65 5.84
C ILE A 82 5.96 3.33 4.71
N TYR A 83 7.24 3.67 4.86
CA TYR A 83 8.31 3.34 3.93
C TYR A 83 9.05 2.04 4.30
N GLY A 84 8.69 1.40 5.43
CA GLY A 84 9.30 0.16 5.91
C GLY A 84 10.04 0.34 7.25
N ALA A 85 10.79 -0.68 7.64
CA ALA A 85 11.60 -0.67 8.86
C ALA A 85 12.80 0.28 8.73
N GLY A 86 13.12 1.00 9.81
CA GLY A 86 14.32 1.81 9.93
C GLY A 86 14.09 3.12 10.69
N GLN A 87 15.17 3.71 11.16
CA GLN A 87 15.21 5.01 11.83
C GLN A 87 15.66 6.11 10.85
N ASP A 88 15.48 7.39 11.23
CA ASP A 88 15.99 8.58 10.52
C ASP A 88 15.55 8.72 9.07
N TRP A 89 14.32 8.34 8.76
CA TRP A 89 13.76 8.40 7.41
C TRP A 89 13.53 9.84 6.94
N ASN A 90 14.21 10.25 5.86
CA ASN A 90 13.91 11.47 5.11
C ASN A 90 13.62 11.15 3.63
N PRO A 91 12.52 10.44 3.34
CA PRO A 91 12.38 9.76 2.06
C PRO A 91 12.18 10.72 0.89
N SER A 92 12.59 10.28 -0.31
CA SER A 92 12.16 10.93 -1.54
C SER A 92 10.65 10.76 -1.77
N GLN A 93 10.08 11.53 -2.68
CA GLN A 93 8.71 11.28 -3.14
C GLN A 93 8.57 9.83 -3.66
N PRO A 94 7.54 9.08 -3.22
CA PRO A 94 7.34 7.71 -3.65
C PRO A 94 6.93 7.67 -5.13
N LYS A 95 7.38 6.64 -5.82
CA LYS A 95 6.92 6.28 -7.16
C LYS A 95 6.11 5.00 -7.07
N PHE A 96 4.95 4.99 -7.71
CA PHE A 96 4.06 3.84 -7.70
C PHE A 96 4.04 3.17 -9.07
N LYS A 97 4.04 1.84 -9.08
CA LYS A 97 3.86 1.02 -10.27
C LYS A 97 2.88 -0.10 -9.96
N VAL A 98 1.83 -0.22 -10.76
CA VAL A 98 0.92 -1.36 -10.66
C VAL A 98 1.58 -2.60 -11.27
N ALA A 99 1.47 -3.73 -10.58
CA ALA A 99 1.97 -5.01 -11.03
C ALA A 99 0.95 -6.10 -10.65
N ALA A 100 0.15 -6.52 -11.64
CA ALA A 100 -0.97 -7.44 -11.47
C ALA A 100 -1.95 -6.99 -10.37
N ASP A 101 -2.03 -7.71 -9.26
CA ASP A 101 -2.92 -7.43 -8.13
C ASP A 101 -2.34 -6.44 -7.11
N LYS A 102 -1.02 -6.18 -7.17
CA LYS A 102 -0.29 -5.37 -6.19
C LYS A 102 0.13 -4.02 -6.75
N VAL A 103 0.41 -3.09 -5.86
CA VAL A 103 1.09 -1.84 -6.21
C VAL A 103 2.46 -1.81 -5.55
N GLN A 104 3.49 -1.69 -6.37
CA GLN A 104 4.85 -1.49 -5.91
C GLN A 104 5.10 0.00 -5.67
N MET A 105 5.50 0.35 -4.45
CA MET A 105 6.06 1.64 -4.09
C MET A 105 7.57 1.54 -4.11
N ALA A 106 8.24 2.52 -4.72
CA ALA A 106 9.67 2.71 -4.58
C ALA A 106 9.99 4.15 -4.17
N ALA A 107 10.88 4.30 -3.20
CA ALA A 107 11.44 5.58 -2.76
C ALA A 107 12.91 5.40 -2.38
N PHE A 108 13.64 6.50 -2.23
CA PHE A 108 14.92 6.50 -1.55
C PHE A 108 14.71 6.79 -0.07
N ARG A 109 15.42 6.09 0.82
CA ARG A 109 15.37 6.31 2.28
C ARG A 109 15.70 7.75 2.64
N MET A 110 16.63 8.34 1.90
CA MET A 110 17.09 9.71 2.06
C MET A 110 16.90 10.47 0.74
N LYS A 111 16.22 11.62 0.76
CA LYS A 111 15.91 12.41 -0.44
C LYS A 111 17.15 12.88 -1.22
N ASN A 112 18.26 13.05 -0.49
CA ASN A 112 19.55 13.51 -1.03
C ASN A 112 20.56 12.37 -1.24
N ASP A 113 20.24 11.13 -0.86
CA ASP A 113 21.11 9.97 -1.05
C ASP A 113 20.36 8.87 -1.79
N LYS A 114 20.82 8.60 -3.02
CA LYS A 114 20.21 7.63 -3.93
C LYS A 114 20.75 6.21 -3.79
N SER A 115 21.65 5.96 -2.84
CA SER A 115 22.24 4.64 -2.61
C SER A 115 21.26 3.67 -1.92
N THR A 116 20.31 4.19 -1.15
CA THR A 116 19.41 3.40 -0.31
C THR A 116 17.98 3.44 -0.86
N LYS A 117 17.74 2.65 -1.92
CA LYS A 117 16.39 2.45 -2.45
C LYS A 117 15.60 1.48 -1.57
N VAL A 118 14.34 1.78 -1.34
CA VAL A 118 13.41 0.88 -0.66
C VAL A 118 12.21 0.61 -1.55
N THR A 119 11.81 -0.66 -1.57
CA THR A 119 10.67 -1.16 -2.32
C THR A 119 9.67 -1.82 -1.38
N LEU A 120 8.40 -1.42 -1.48
CA LEU A 120 7.29 -2.10 -0.81
C LEU A 120 6.26 -2.58 -1.84
N LYS A 121 5.61 -3.70 -1.57
CA LYS A 121 4.50 -4.22 -2.38
C LYS A 121 3.22 -4.21 -1.55
N TYR A 122 2.27 -3.37 -1.93
CA TYR A 122 0.98 -3.22 -1.25
C TYR A 122 -0.04 -4.22 -1.78
N SER A 123 -0.73 -4.87 -0.83
CA SER A 123 -1.90 -5.70 -1.07
C SER A 123 -3.16 -4.91 -0.72
N PHE A 124 -4.25 -5.13 -1.47
CA PHE A 124 -5.49 -4.37 -1.32
C PHE A 124 -6.69 -5.30 -1.24
N GLU A 125 -7.70 -4.84 -0.50
CA GLU A 125 -9.08 -5.33 -0.62
C GLU A 125 -9.90 -4.21 -1.26
N CYS A 126 -10.52 -4.51 -2.39
CA CYS A 126 -11.26 -3.52 -3.17
C CYS A 126 -12.71 -3.94 -3.34
N LYS A 127 -13.64 -3.00 -3.13
CA LYS A 127 -15.07 -3.17 -3.37
C LYS A 127 -15.61 -1.88 -3.98
N ASP A 128 -16.42 -1.99 -5.03
CA ASP A 128 -17.09 -0.85 -5.69
C ASP A 128 -16.12 0.30 -6.04
N ASN A 129 -14.96 -0.02 -6.64
CA ASN A 129 -13.86 0.91 -6.97
C ASN A 129 -13.25 1.69 -5.78
N GLN A 130 -13.49 1.22 -4.56
CA GLN A 130 -12.79 1.71 -3.38
C GLN A 130 -11.84 0.63 -2.86
N CYS A 131 -10.57 0.98 -2.67
CA CYS A 131 -9.55 0.06 -2.20
C CYS A 131 -9.02 0.47 -0.81
N LEU A 132 -8.86 -0.52 0.06
CA LEU A 132 -8.17 -0.39 1.34
C LEU A 132 -6.92 -1.27 1.32
N VAL A 133 -5.84 -0.80 1.94
CA VAL A 133 -4.61 -1.59 2.10
C VAL A 133 -4.86 -2.68 3.13
N SER A 134 -4.66 -3.94 2.73
CA SER A 134 -4.77 -5.09 3.63
C SER A 134 -3.43 -5.44 4.29
N ASP A 135 -2.32 -5.15 3.60
CA ASP A 135 -0.94 -5.33 4.06
C ASP A 135 0.05 -4.65 3.11
N PHE A 136 1.32 -4.55 3.52
CA PHE A 136 2.42 -4.32 2.61
C PHE A 136 3.64 -5.17 2.94
N ILE A 137 4.29 -5.66 1.89
CA ILE A 137 5.41 -6.60 1.97
C ILE A 137 6.70 -5.87 1.63
N THR A 138 7.72 -6.05 2.46
CA THR A 138 9.07 -5.53 2.19
C THR A 138 9.74 -6.26 1.04
N GLU A 139 10.84 -5.72 0.53
CA GLU A 139 11.63 -6.38 -0.52
C GLU A 139 12.13 -7.77 -0.09
N ASN A 140 12.34 -7.97 1.21
CA ASN A 140 12.77 -9.25 1.80
C ASN A 140 11.61 -10.23 2.06
N GLY A 141 10.38 -9.90 1.66
CA GLY A 141 9.22 -10.79 1.79
C GLY A 141 8.49 -10.71 3.13
N TYR A 142 8.90 -9.83 4.06
CA TYR A 142 8.23 -9.68 5.35
C TYR A 142 6.94 -8.87 5.24
N SER A 143 5.86 -9.42 5.79
CA SER A 143 4.57 -8.74 5.98
C SER A 143 4.65 -7.76 7.13
N PHE A 144 4.35 -6.48 6.86
CA PHE A 144 4.31 -5.48 7.92
C PHE A 144 3.22 -5.77 8.94
N LYS A 145 1.99 -6.08 8.48
CA LYS A 145 0.87 -6.39 9.37
C LYS A 145 1.19 -7.57 10.29
N GLN A 146 1.82 -8.63 9.78
CA GLN A 146 2.22 -9.78 10.60
C GLN A 146 3.32 -9.41 11.59
N SER A 147 4.35 -8.67 11.15
CA SER A 147 5.44 -8.25 12.03
C SER A 147 4.95 -7.44 13.23
N ILE A 148 4.08 -6.45 13.01
CA ILE A 148 3.55 -5.65 14.13
C ILE A 148 2.52 -6.42 14.97
N ALA A 149 1.81 -7.38 14.39
CA ALA A 149 0.90 -8.25 15.14
C ALA A 149 1.66 -9.17 16.09
N GLN A 150 2.77 -9.76 15.63
CA GLN A 150 3.64 -10.65 16.40
C GLN A 150 4.38 -9.92 17.51
N CYS A 151 4.86 -8.71 17.24
CA CYS A 151 5.53 -7.90 18.26
C CYS A 151 4.57 -7.53 19.41
N ALA A 152 3.34 -7.13 19.08
CA ALA A 152 2.36 -6.69 20.07
C ALA A 152 1.57 -7.84 20.71
N MET A 153 2.10 -9.08 20.71
CA MET A 153 1.38 -10.27 21.18
C MET A 153 1.20 -10.30 22.69
#